data_AF-A0A8H6ZGZ9-F1
#
_entry.id   AF-A0A8H6ZGZ9-F1
#
_cell.length_a   1.000
_cell.length_b   1.000
_cell.length_c   1.000
_cell.angle_alpha   90.00
_cell.angle_beta   90.00
_cell.angle_gamma   90.00
#
_symmetry.space_group_name_H-M   'P 1'
#
loop_
_entity.id
_entity.type
_entity.pdbx_description
1 polymer ?
#
loop_
_entity_poly.entity_id
_entity_poly.type
_entity_poly.pdbx_seq_one_letter_code
_entity_poly.pdbx_strand_id
1 'polypeptide(L)'
;MVFDASKKTFDSLRSSPSNYTSWKLNIEAVAKTHRLWRSIQGRQVEPEYVDAEALTAAEISAHDDWEDLRDQAAGMLWLCIEPDQQEHVKNVRNSPVRMWDTLENLHQAKTAAPRFASLINLLNVVRADDEPLMKFLARVTKLGGEWRELLPPTLSLNQLAEELQCVTAVCGISDSHETVAINLLQNNVDKLTIDAVRTAFYTEDNRPIIGGSSPAAMRVSYTPSLASPSSSSSRSAQAVI
;
A
#
# COMPACT_ATOMS: atom_id res chain seq x y z
N MET A 1 -14.24 11.77 -32.60
CA MET A 1 -15.23 10.90 -31.93
C MET A 1 -15.03 11.09 -30.43
N VAL A 2 -15.97 11.76 -29.76
CA VAL A 2 -15.84 12.09 -28.34
C VAL A 2 -15.93 10.82 -27.49
N PHE A 3 -15.09 10.71 -26.48
CA PHE A 3 -15.11 9.58 -25.55
C PHE A 3 -16.37 9.61 -24.69
N ASP A 4 -17.06 8.48 -24.59
CA ASP A 4 -18.27 8.31 -23.78
C ASP A 4 -18.00 7.27 -22.68
N ALA A 5 -17.84 7.74 -21.45
CA ALA A 5 -17.52 6.91 -20.31
C ALA A 5 -18.63 5.89 -19.97
N SER A 6 -19.88 6.12 -20.39
CA SER A 6 -20.98 5.16 -20.18
C SER A 6 -20.87 3.92 -21.06
N LYS A 7 -20.10 4.00 -22.14
CA LYS A 7 -19.88 2.90 -23.09
C LYS A 7 -18.61 2.09 -22.80
N LYS A 8 -17.85 2.42 -21.76
CA LYS A 8 -16.63 1.70 -21.42
C LYS A 8 -16.97 0.29 -20.93
N THR A 9 -16.18 -0.69 -21.34
CA THR A 9 -16.35 -2.11 -20.98
C THR A 9 -15.40 -2.56 -19.88
N PHE A 10 -14.70 -1.62 -19.22
CA PHE A 10 -13.71 -1.88 -18.20
C PHE A 10 -13.90 -0.97 -16.97
N ASP A 11 -13.42 -1.45 -15.83
CA ASP A 11 -13.53 -0.75 -14.55
C ASP A 11 -12.70 0.54 -14.51
N SER A 12 -13.17 1.55 -13.77
CA SER A 12 -12.33 2.69 -13.37
C SER A 12 -11.13 2.23 -12.53
N LEU A 13 -10.08 3.06 -12.46
CA LEU A 13 -8.95 2.83 -11.56
C LEU A 13 -9.40 2.91 -10.10
N ARG A 14 -9.05 1.89 -9.32
CA ARG A 14 -9.39 1.76 -7.89
C ARG A 14 -8.14 1.74 -7.02
N SER A 15 -8.23 2.24 -5.79
CA SER A 15 -7.13 2.16 -4.82
C SER A 15 -6.91 0.73 -4.31
N SER A 16 -7.97 0.04 -3.83
CA SER A 16 -7.83 -1.27 -3.20
C SER A 16 -9.05 -2.19 -3.42
N PRO A 17 -8.86 -3.44 -3.89
CA PRO A 17 -7.62 -3.94 -4.49
C PRO A 17 -7.34 -3.19 -5.80
N SER A 18 -6.09 -2.76 -5.99
CA SER A 18 -5.73 -2.00 -7.19
C SER A 18 -5.88 -2.85 -8.45
N ASN A 19 -6.55 -2.30 -9.47
CA ASN A 19 -6.69 -2.89 -10.81
C ASN A 19 -5.76 -2.22 -11.84
N TYR A 20 -4.73 -1.48 -11.38
CA TYR A 20 -3.92 -0.61 -12.22
C TYR A 20 -3.34 -1.29 -13.47
N THR A 21 -2.82 -2.52 -13.36
CA THR A 21 -2.23 -3.23 -14.51
C THR A 21 -3.23 -3.40 -15.66
N SER A 22 -4.43 -3.87 -15.36
CA SER A 22 -5.50 -4.05 -16.37
C SER A 22 -6.05 -2.71 -16.84
N TRP A 23 -6.25 -1.77 -15.90
CA TRP A 23 -6.71 -0.41 -16.21
C TRP A 23 -5.76 0.31 -17.18
N LYS A 24 -4.44 0.23 -16.94
CA LYS A 24 -3.39 0.84 -17.77
C LYS A 24 -3.49 0.38 -19.22
N LEU A 25 -3.60 -0.94 -19.44
CA LEU A 25 -3.72 -1.53 -20.77
C LEU A 25 -5.01 -1.09 -21.49
N ASN A 26 -6.13 -1.04 -20.76
CA ASN A 26 -7.41 -0.62 -21.31
C ASN A 26 -7.42 0.87 -21.68
N ILE A 27 -6.83 1.72 -20.84
CA ILE A 27 -6.69 3.16 -21.12
C ILE A 27 -5.79 3.39 -22.32
N GLU A 28 -4.66 2.68 -22.42
CA GLU A 28 -3.81 2.76 -23.59
C GLU A 28 -4.56 2.37 -24.87
N ALA A 29 -5.33 1.28 -24.85
CA ALA A 29 -6.12 0.84 -25.99
C ALA A 29 -7.17 1.88 -26.41
N VAL A 30 -7.96 2.37 -25.46
CA VAL A 30 -9.02 3.37 -25.74
C VAL A 30 -8.43 4.72 -26.14
N ALA A 31 -7.36 5.18 -25.48
CA ALA A 31 -6.69 6.42 -25.88
C ALA A 31 -6.17 6.34 -27.32
N LYS A 32 -5.69 5.17 -27.75
CA LYS A 32 -5.23 4.94 -29.12
C LYS A 32 -6.39 4.97 -30.13
N THR A 33 -7.55 4.38 -29.82
CA THR A 33 -8.72 4.43 -30.72
C THR A 33 -9.27 5.84 -30.86
N HIS A 34 -9.17 6.67 -29.82
CA HIS A 34 -9.58 8.08 -29.83
C HIS A 34 -8.49 9.07 -30.24
N ARG A 35 -7.28 8.61 -30.59
CA ARG A 35 -6.09 9.43 -30.94
C ARG A 35 -5.56 10.33 -29.81
N LEU A 36 -5.93 10.07 -28.56
CA LEU A 36 -5.55 10.84 -27.37
C LEU A 36 -4.24 10.37 -26.72
N TRP A 37 -3.78 9.16 -27.07
CA TRP A 37 -2.61 8.55 -26.40
C TRP A 37 -1.33 9.38 -26.51
N ARG A 38 -1.14 10.08 -27.64
CA ARG A 38 0.04 10.94 -27.82
C ARG A 38 0.00 12.15 -26.88
N SER A 39 -1.18 12.70 -26.60
CA SER A 39 -1.40 13.80 -25.65
C SER A 39 -1.14 13.34 -24.22
N ILE A 40 -1.59 12.13 -23.86
CA ILE A 40 -1.36 11.52 -22.53
C ILE A 40 0.14 11.29 -22.29
N GLN A 41 0.88 10.80 -23.29
CA GLN A 41 2.32 10.56 -23.15
C GLN A 41 3.21 11.80 -23.39
N GLY A 42 2.62 12.97 -23.64
CA GLY A 42 3.37 14.18 -23.95
C GLY A 42 4.18 14.10 -25.25
N ARG A 43 3.83 13.18 -26.16
CA ARG A 43 4.47 13.01 -27.48
C ARG A 43 3.86 13.90 -28.56
N GLN A 44 2.76 14.57 -28.24
CA GLN A 44 2.14 15.56 -29.12
C GLN A 44 2.80 16.93 -28.87
N VAL A 45 3.58 17.39 -29.84
CA VAL A 45 4.29 18.66 -29.79
C VAL A 45 3.29 19.81 -29.94
N GLU A 46 3.47 20.86 -29.14
CA GLU A 46 2.70 22.10 -29.27
C GLU A 46 3.04 22.78 -30.61
N PRO A 47 2.05 23.16 -31.43
CA PRO A 47 2.31 23.91 -32.66
C PRO A 47 2.96 25.26 -32.35
N GLU A 48 4.07 25.55 -33.02
CA GLU A 48 4.71 26.87 -32.94
C GLU A 48 4.12 27.81 -33.99
N TYR A 49 3.94 29.07 -33.63
CA TYR A 49 3.56 30.12 -34.58
C TYR A 49 4.79 30.63 -35.32
N VAL A 50 4.68 30.77 -36.66
CA VAL A 50 5.78 31.29 -37.47
C VAL A 50 5.97 32.79 -37.25
N ASP A 51 4.87 33.52 -37.08
CA ASP A 51 4.84 34.94 -36.73
C ASP A 51 3.72 35.19 -35.72
N ALA A 52 4.07 35.57 -34.49
CA ALA A 52 3.12 35.80 -33.41
C ALA A 52 2.19 37.00 -33.67
N GLU A 53 2.60 37.94 -34.53
CA GLU A 53 1.83 39.14 -34.85
C GLU A 53 0.96 38.96 -36.11
N ALA A 54 1.14 37.85 -36.84
CA ALA A 54 0.45 37.56 -38.11
C ALA A 54 -0.02 36.10 -38.19
N LEU A 55 -0.76 35.66 -37.18
CA LEU A 55 -1.33 34.32 -37.08
C LEU A 55 -2.26 34.01 -38.27
N THR A 56 -1.96 32.93 -38.98
CA THR A 56 -2.85 32.41 -40.01
C THR A 56 -4.00 31.61 -39.40
N ALA A 57 -5.13 31.56 -40.09
CA ALA A 57 -6.27 30.73 -39.67
C ALA A 57 -5.90 29.24 -39.52
N ALA A 58 -4.92 28.76 -40.29
CA ALA A 58 -4.42 27.39 -40.21
C ALA A 58 -3.59 27.14 -38.93
N GLU A 59 -2.77 28.10 -38.51
CA GLU A 59 -2.00 28.02 -37.25
C GLU A 59 -2.91 28.06 -36.03
N ILE A 60 -3.91 28.94 -36.04
CA ILE A 60 -4.92 29.03 -34.97
C ILE A 60 -5.67 27.69 -34.87
N SER A 61 -6.20 27.19 -35.99
CA SER A 61 -6.92 25.91 -36.00
C SER A 61 -6.06 24.73 -35.54
N ALA A 62 -4.76 24.71 -35.88
CA ALA A 62 -3.86 23.65 -35.45
C ALA A 62 -3.57 23.70 -33.95
N HIS A 63 -3.47 24.90 -33.37
CA HIS A 63 -3.30 25.10 -31.94
C HIS A 63 -4.58 24.75 -31.16
N ASP A 64 -5.75 25.20 -31.64
CA ASP A 64 -7.06 24.82 -31.08
C ASP A 64 -7.24 23.30 -31.09
N ASP A 65 -6.95 22.62 -32.21
CA ASP A 65 -7.00 21.16 -32.30
C ASP A 65 -6.04 20.47 -31.30
N TRP A 66 -4.87 21.08 -31.04
CA TRP A 66 -3.91 20.57 -30.08
C TRP A 66 -4.41 20.71 -28.64
N GLU A 67 -4.98 21.86 -28.27
CA GLU A 67 -5.59 22.10 -26.96
C GLU A 67 -6.81 21.18 -26.74
N ASP A 68 -7.69 21.07 -27.73
CA ASP A 68 -8.88 20.20 -27.68
C ASP A 68 -8.52 18.74 -27.42
N LEU A 69 -7.45 18.23 -28.06
CA LEU A 69 -6.96 16.87 -27.82
C LEU A 69 -6.41 16.70 -26.40
N ARG A 70 -5.77 17.71 -25.82
CA ARG A 70 -5.29 17.67 -24.44
C ARG A 70 -6.44 17.67 -23.45
N ASP A 71 -7.44 18.52 -23.65
CA ASP A 71 -8.61 18.60 -22.79
C ASP A 71 -9.45 17.32 -22.87
N GLN A 72 -9.62 16.76 -24.06
CA GLN A 72 -10.26 15.45 -24.24
C GLN A 72 -9.47 14.34 -23.54
N ALA A 73 -8.15 14.34 -23.62
CA ALA A 73 -7.31 13.36 -22.93
C ALA A 73 -7.43 13.48 -21.40
N ALA A 74 -7.42 14.69 -20.86
CA ALA A 74 -7.60 14.96 -19.44
C ALA A 74 -8.98 14.52 -18.94
N GLY A 75 -10.04 14.89 -19.69
CA GLY A 75 -11.41 14.48 -19.41
C GLY A 75 -11.59 12.97 -19.46
N MET A 76 -11.00 12.29 -20.44
CA MET A 76 -11.02 10.83 -20.52
C MET A 76 -10.37 10.19 -19.29
N LEU A 77 -9.17 10.65 -18.89
CA LEU A 77 -8.50 10.14 -17.69
C LEU A 77 -9.36 10.36 -16.44
N TRP A 78 -9.93 11.56 -16.27
CA TRP A 78 -10.79 11.89 -15.13
C TRP A 78 -12.01 10.97 -15.01
N LEU A 79 -12.67 10.66 -16.12
CA LEU A 79 -13.85 9.78 -16.16
C LEU A 79 -13.52 8.29 -15.97
N CYS A 80 -12.24 7.94 -16.09
CA CYS A 80 -11.74 6.59 -15.99
C CYS A 80 -11.08 6.27 -14.64
N ILE A 81 -11.14 7.16 -13.67
CA ILE A 81 -10.62 6.96 -12.31
C ILE A 81 -11.74 7.13 -11.28
N GLU A 82 -11.64 6.43 -10.14
CA GLU A 82 -12.59 6.58 -9.03
C GLU A 82 -12.37 7.87 -8.22
N PRO A 83 -13.35 8.33 -7.42
CA PRO A 83 -13.25 9.61 -6.70
C PRO A 83 -12.06 9.72 -5.73
N ASP A 84 -11.65 8.61 -5.12
CA ASP A 84 -10.44 8.53 -4.30
C ASP A 84 -9.16 8.82 -5.11
N GLN A 85 -9.09 8.32 -6.34
CA GLN A 85 -8.00 8.56 -7.28
C GLN A 85 -8.02 10.01 -7.80
N GLN A 86 -9.22 10.60 -7.99
CA GLN A 86 -9.38 11.98 -8.42
C GLN A 86 -8.73 12.98 -7.47
N GLU A 87 -8.76 12.72 -6.16
CA GLU A 87 -8.14 13.57 -5.15
C GLU A 87 -6.63 13.75 -5.37
N HIS A 88 -5.94 12.73 -5.89
CA HIS A 88 -4.50 12.79 -6.18
C HIS A 88 -4.18 13.65 -7.41
N VAL A 89 -5.08 13.74 -8.38
CA VAL A 89 -4.84 14.41 -9.66
C VAL A 89 -5.58 15.74 -9.83
N LYS A 90 -6.47 16.12 -8.90
CA LYS A 90 -7.31 17.34 -9.00
C LYS A 90 -6.53 18.63 -9.27
N ASN A 91 -5.32 18.74 -8.72
CA ASN A 91 -4.46 19.91 -8.87
C ASN A 91 -3.71 19.95 -10.22
N VAL A 92 -3.62 18.81 -10.89
CA VAL A 92 -2.96 18.64 -12.20
C VAL A 92 -3.95 18.27 -13.31
N ARG A 93 -5.26 18.39 -13.05
CA ARG A 93 -6.34 17.93 -13.95
C ARG A 93 -6.35 18.55 -15.34
N ASN A 94 -5.66 19.66 -15.55
CA ASN A 94 -5.53 20.33 -16.86
C ASN A 94 -4.34 19.79 -17.67
N SER A 95 -3.60 18.82 -17.14
CA SER A 95 -2.42 18.25 -17.80
C SER A 95 -2.56 16.73 -17.84
N PRO A 96 -2.98 16.14 -18.98
CA PRO A 96 -3.15 14.70 -19.08
C PRO A 96 -1.83 13.95 -18.82
N VAL A 97 -0.70 14.53 -19.19
CA VAL A 97 0.65 14.01 -18.90
C VAL A 97 0.88 13.93 -17.39
N ARG A 98 0.69 15.03 -16.66
CA ARG A 98 0.89 15.04 -15.21
C ARG A 98 -0.11 14.15 -14.48
N MET A 99 -1.35 14.07 -14.96
CA MET A 99 -2.34 13.12 -14.43
C MET A 99 -1.84 11.69 -14.59
N TRP A 100 -1.42 11.33 -15.80
CA TRP A 100 -0.88 10.00 -16.07
C TRP A 100 0.34 9.68 -15.22
N ASP A 101 1.34 10.57 -15.17
CA ASP A 101 2.55 10.38 -14.37
C ASP A 101 2.23 10.26 -12.88
N THR A 102 1.25 11.02 -12.37
CA THR A 102 0.85 10.95 -10.96
C THR A 102 0.23 9.59 -10.64
N LEU A 103 -0.72 9.13 -11.46
CA LEU A 103 -1.36 7.82 -11.30
C LEU A 103 -0.37 6.67 -11.53
N GLU A 104 0.49 6.81 -12.54
CA GLU A 104 1.55 5.87 -12.84
C GLU A 104 2.54 5.79 -11.68
N ASN A 105 2.98 6.90 -11.09
CA ASN A 105 3.84 6.85 -9.90
C ASN A 105 3.12 6.32 -8.66
N LEU A 106 1.83 6.61 -8.49
CA LEU A 106 1.05 6.11 -7.36
C LEU A 106 0.94 4.59 -7.38
N HIS A 107 0.75 4.00 -8.56
CA HIS A 107 0.53 2.55 -8.72
C HIS A 107 1.76 1.76 -9.22
N GLN A 108 2.75 2.42 -9.83
CA GLN A 108 4.08 1.88 -10.12
C GLN A 108 5.10 2.19 -9.03
N ALA A 109 4.73 2.90 -7.96
CA ALA A 109 5.35 2.66 -6.67
C ALA A 109 5.10 1.19 -6.35
N LYS A 110 6.02 0.35 -6.86
CA LYS A 110 5.99 -1.10 -6.83
C LYS A 110 5.60 -1.49 -5.44
N THR A 111 4.46 -2.16 -5.37
CA THR A 111 3.83 -2.59 -4.14
C THR A 111 4.91 -3.11 -3.19
N ALA A 112 4.87 -2.67 -1.93
CA ALA A 112 5.86 -3.03 -0.91
C ALA A 112 5.99 -4.55 -0.79
N ALA A 113 4.90 -5.29 -1.01
CA ALA A 113 4.83 -6.74 -0.89
C ALA A 113 5.85 -7.51 -1.78
N PRO A 114 5.84 -7.43 -3.13
CA PRO A 114 6.86 -8.08 -3.97
C PRO A 114 8.30 -7.70 -3.62
N ARG A 115 8.55 -6.42 -3.33
CA ARG A 115 9.87 -5.92 -2.96
C ARG A 115 10.35 -6.50 -1.63
N PHE A 116 9.45 -6.60 -0.65
CA PHE A 116 9.76 -7.15 0.67
C PHE A 116 9.94 -8.64 0.60
N ALA A 117 9.10 -9.37 -0.15
CA ALA A 117 9.30 -10.79 -0.41
C ALA A 117 10.66 -11.06 -1.08
N SER A 118 11.04 -10.25 -2.07
CA SER A 118 12.34 -10.36 -2.74
C SER A 118 13.51 -10.06 -1.77
N LEU A 119 13.38 -9.05 -0.91
CA LEU A 119 14.37 -8.72 0.11
C LEU A 119 14.51 -9.83 1.16
N ILE A 120 13.41 -10.38 1.65
CA ILE A 120 13.39 -11.52 2.58
C ILE A 120 14.08 -12.71 1.95
N ASN A 121 13.78 -13.03 0.69
CA ASN A 121 14.45 -14.10 -0.05
C ASN A 121 15.96 -13.86 -0.18
N LEU A 122 16.39 -12.63 -0.48
CA LEU A 122 17.80 -12.27 -0.56
C LEU A 122 18.51 -12.47 0.79
N LEU A 123 17.90 -12.03 1.89
CA LEU A 123 18.49 -12.11 3.23
C LEU A 123 18.51 -13.54 3.80
N ASN A 124 17.55 -14.37 3.41
CA ASN A 124 17.44 -15.77 3.84
C ASN A 124 18.27 -16.75 2.99
N VAL A 125 19.07 -16.25 2.04
CA VAL A 125 19.95 -17.09 1.23
C VAL A 125 21.06 -17.70 2.09
N VAL A 126 20.98 -19.01 2.25
CA VAL A 126 22.03 -19.81 2.90
C VAL A 126 22.79 -20.61 1.85
N ARG A 127 24.10 -20.72 2.06
CA ARG A 127 24.99 -21.57 1.25
C ARG A 127 24.76 -23.04 1.61
N ALA A 128 24.69 -23.92 0.61
CA ALA A 128 24.67 -25.35 0.84
C ALA A 128 26.08 -25.90 1.11
N ASP A 129 26.20 -27.00 1.85
CA ASP A 129 27.50 -27.58 2.25
C ASP A 129 28.38 -27.93 1.05
N ASP A 130 27.76 -28.44 -0.02
CA ASP A 130 28.39 -28.87 -1.28
C ASP A 130 28.48 -27.76 -2.34
N GLU A 131 28.02 -26.55 -2.04
CA GLU A 131 28.01 -25.46 -3.01
C GLU A 131 29.35 -24.71 -3.07
N PRO A 132 29.96 -24.53 -4.26
CA PRO A 132 31.13 -23.69 -4.43
C PRO A 132 30.85 -22.21 -4.10
N LEU A 133 31.77 -21.53 -3.43
CA LEU A 133 31.61 -20.12 -3.01
C LEU A 133 31.24 -19.16 -4.15
N MET A 134 31.82 -19.34 -5.34
CA MET A 134 31.50 -18.51 -6.50
C MET A 134 30.08 -18.73 -7.02
N LYS A 135 29.56 -19.96 -6.92
CA LYS A 135 28.18 -20.28 -7.29
C LYS A 135 27.19 -19.66 -6.30
N PHE A 136 27.52 -19.70 -5.01
CA PHE A 136 26.77 -19.01 -3.96
C PHE A 136 26.73 -17.49 -4.20
N LEU A 137 27.88 -16.86 -4.44
CA LEU A 137 27.97 -15.42 -4.74
C LEU A 137 27.17 -15.03 -5.99
N ALA A 138 27.18 -15.87 -7.04
CA ALA A 138 26.39 -15.63 -8.24
C ALA A 138 24.88 -15.61 -7.94
N ARG A 139 24.38 -16.51 -7.07
CA ARG A 139 22.98 -16.50 -6.60
C ARG A 139 22.65 -15.24 -5.81
N VAL A 140 23.50 -14.86 -4.86
CA VAL A 140 23.31 -13.63 -4.06
C VAL A 140 23.26 -12.41 -4.97
N THR A 141 24.17 -12.32 -5.95
CA THR A 141 24.24 -11.21 -6.90
C THR A 141 23.00 -11.15 -7.80
N LYS A 142 22.51 -12.31 -8.27
CA LYS A 142 21.27 -12.42 -9.06
C LYS A 142 20.06 -11.89 -8.28
N LEU A 143 19.86 -12.39 -7.06
CA LEU A 143 18.76 -11.98 -6.19
C LEU A 143 18.87 -10.49 -5.80
N GLY A 144 20.08 -9.98 -5.59
CA GLY A 144 20.33 -8.56 -5.36
C GLY A 144 19.98 -7.68 -6.57
N GLY A 145 20.18 -8.19 -7.78
CA GLY A 145 19.74 -7.54 -9.02
C GLY A 145 18.21 -7.50 -9.13
N GLU A 146 17.55 -8.64 -8.92
CA GLU A 146 16.08 -8.77 -8.94
C GLU A 146 15.42 -7.85 -7.90
N TRP A 147 15.95 -7.78 -6.67
CA TRP A 147 15.46 -6.84 -5.67
C TRP A 147 15.66 -5.38 -6.08
N ARG A 148 16.82 -5.03 -6.67
CA ARG A 148 17.10 -3.67 -7.16
C ARG A 148 16.13 -3.25 -8.25
N GLU A 149 15.79 -4.15 -9.16
CA GLU A 149 14.78 -3.92 -10.19
C GLU A 149 13.40 -3.65 -9.61
N LEU A 150 13.12 -4.05 -8.36
CA LEU A 150 11.87 -3.79 -7.65
C LEU A 150 11.88 -2.49 -6.84
N LEU A 151 13.00 -1.77 -6.77
CA LEU A 151 13.07 -0.50 -6.05
C LEU A 151 12.37 0.63 -6.84
N PRO A 152 11.65 1.55 -6.15
CA PRO A 152 11.22 2.80 -6.75
C PRO A 152 12.44 3.69 -7.06
N PRO A 153 12.48 4.39 -8.21
CA PRO A 153 13.58 5.30 -8.55
C PRO A 153 13.65 6.52 -7.61
N THR A 154 12.57 6.82 -6.90
CA THR A 154 12.45 7.94 -5.95
C THR A 154 12.72 7.54 -4.50
N LEU A 155 13.13 6.29 -4.25
CA LEU A 155 13.34 5.79 -2.89
C LEU A 155 14.48 6.53 -2.18
N SER A 156 14.16 7.22 -1.10
CA SER A 156 15.14 7.87 -0.23
C SER A 156 15.82 6.88 0.73
N LEU A 157 17.02 7.21 1.19
CA LEU A 157 17.73 6.40 2.21
C LEU A 157 16.92 6.25 3.51
N ASN A 158 16.19 7.28 3.92
CA ASN A 158 15.33 7.23 5.11
C ASN A 158 14.18 6.23 4.93
N GLN A 159 13.55 6.21 3.76
CA GLN A 159 12.51 5.22 3.44
C GLN A 159 13.11 3.81 3.42
N LEU A 160 14.27 3.60 2.80
CA LEU A 160 14.94 2.30 2.82
C LEU A 160 15.26 1.83 4.25
N ALA A 161 15.73 2.72 5.12
CA ALA A 161 16.01 2.40 6.52
C ALA A 161 14.74 2.01 7.29
N GLU A 162 13.62 2.69 7.05
CA GLU A 162 12.33 2.33 7.64
C GLU A 162 11.84 0.97 7.12
N GLU A 163 11.95 0.71 5.82
CA GLU A 163 11.57 -0.58 5.22
C GLU A 163 12.36 -1.75 5.79
N LEU A 164 13.66 -1.57 6.03
CA LEU A 164 14.50 -2.57 6.69
C LEU A 164 14.04 -2.86 8.12
N GLN A 165 13.58 -1.85 8.87
CA GLN A 165 13.01 -2.04 10.20
C GLN A 165 11.71 -2.85 10.13
N CYS A 166 10.83 -2.53 9.18
CA CYS A 166 9.59 -3.26 8.97
C CYS A 166 9.84 -4.74 8.61
N VAL A 167 10.74 -5.01 7.67
CA VAL A 167 11.08 -6.39 7.27
C VAL A 167 11.71 -7.15 8.43
N THR A 168 12.61 -6.52 9.18
CA THR A 168 13.22 -7.13 10.37
C THR A 168 12.15 -7.47 11.42
N ALA A 169 11.19 -6.58 11.65
CA ALA A 169 10.09 -6.83 12.57
C ALA A 169 9.20 -7.99 12.10
N VAL A 170 8.83 -8.02 10.81
CA VAL A 170 7.99 -9.07 10.23
C VAL A 170 8.67 -10.44 10.23
N CYS A 171 9.98 -10.49 9.96
CA CYS A 171 10.76 -11.74 10.00
C CYS A 171 11.13 -12.17 11.42
N GLY A 172 11.18 -11.23 12.36
CA GLY A 172 11.57 -11.49 13.75
C GLY A 172 10.43 -12.01 14.63
N ILE A 173 9.19 -12.05 14.13
CA ILE A 173 8.06 -12.59 14.88
C ILE A 173 8.15 -14.12 14.86
N SER A 174 8.07 -14.73 16.04
CA SER A 174 8.00 -16.19 16.21
C SER A 174 6.86 -16.80 15.38
N ASP A 175 7.02 -18.04 14.92
CA ASP A 175 6.03 -18.81 14.13
C ASP A 175 4.63 -18.79 14.78
N SER A 176 4.54 -18.64 16.10
CA SER A 176 3.29 -18.49 16.85
C SER A 176 2.44 -17.27 16.46
N HIS A 177 3.00 -16.31 15.72
CA HIS A 177 2.34 -15.08 15.28
C HIS A 177 2.44 -14.89 13.75
N GLU A 178 2.67 -15.97 13.00
CA GLU A 178 2.81 -15.93 11.53
C GLU A 178 1.62 -15.25 10.84
N THR A 179 0.42 -15.38 11.40
CA THR A 179 -0.80 -14.71 10.89
C THR A 179 -0.66 -13.19 10.88
N VAL A 180 0.05 -12.60 11.85
CA VAL A 180 0.32 -11.15 11.90
C VAL A 180 1.27 -10.76 10.77
N ALA A 181 2.32 -11.53 10.53
CA ALA A 181 3.26 -11.31 9.44
C ALA A 181 2.57 -11.37 8.07
N ILE A 182 1.75 -12.40 7.85
CA ILE A 182 0.97 -12.57 6.62
C ILE A 182 0.02 -11.39 6.42
N ASN A 183 -0.73 -11.00 7.45
CA ASN A 183 -1.66 -9.87 7.38
C ASN A 183 -0.95 -8.54 7.11
N LEU A 184 0.21 -8.31 7.73
CA LEU A 184 1.00 -7.10 7.51
C LEU A 184 1.47 -7.00 6.04
N LEU A 185 1.93 -8.11 5.46
CA LEU A 185 2.38 -8.16 4.08
C LEU A 185 1.21 -8.10 3.07
N GLN A 186 0.07 -8.68 3.40
CA GLN A 186 -1.11 -8.72 2.52
C GLN A 186 -1.97 -7.46 2.58
N ASN A 187 -2.04 -6.78 3.72
CA ASN A 187 -2.91 -5.59 3.88
C ASN A 187 -2.17 -4.26 3.64
N ASN A 188 -0.83 -4.27 3.63
CA ASN A 188 0.00 -3.09 3.35
C ASN A 188 0.70 -3.21 1.98
N VAL A 189 -0.07 -3.62 0.96
CA VAL A 189 0.44 -3.88 -0.39
C VAL A 189 1.13 -2.64 -0.97
N ASP A 190 0.65 -1.44 -0.68
CA ASP A 190 1.15 -0.21 -1.29
C ASP A 190 2.27 0.45 -0.47
N LYS A 191 2.22 0.34 0.87
CA LYS A 191 3.28 0.85 1.76
C LYS A 191 3.18 0.22 3.15
N LEU A 192 4.20 -0.51 3.57
CA LEU A 192 4.35 -0.97 4.95
C LEU A 192 5.24 0.03 5.73
N THR A 193 4.67 0.67 6.74
CA THR A 193 5.36 1.64 7.61
C THR A 193 5.59 1.06 9.00
N ILE A 194 6.53 1.66 9.73
CA ILE A 194 6.83 1.20 11.11
C ILE A 194 5.63 1.40 12.05
N ASP A 195 4.82 2.44 11.81
CA ASP A 195 3.61 2.71 12.59
C ASP A 195 2.50 1.67 12.32
N ALA A 196 2.39 1.16 11.08
CA ALA A 196 1.48 0.07 10.75
C ALA A 196 1.89 -1.23 11.47
N VAL A 197 3.19 -1.54 11.49
CA VAL A 197 3.75 -2.68 12.24
C VAL A 197 3.47 -2.51 13.73
N ARG A 198 3.75 -1.33 14.31
CA ARG A 198 3.49 -1.04 15.72
C ARG A 198 2.02 -1.25 16.09
N THR A 199 1.11 -0.75 15.25
CA THR A 199 -0.34 -0.87 15.46
C THR A 199 -0.80 -2.33 15.40
N ALA A 200 -0.31 -3.09 14.43
CA ALA A 200 -0.63 -4.52 14.32
C ALA A 200 -0.11 -5.33 15.52
N PHE A 201 1.12 -5.08 15.96
CA PHE A 201 1.71 -5.77 17.11
C PHE A 201 0.95 -5.43 18.39
N TYR A 202 0.65 -4.14 18.60
CA TYR A 202 -0.17 -3.72 19.73
C TYR A 202 -1.56 -4.36 19.70
N THR A 203 -2.18 -4.48 18.52
CA THR A 203 -3.51 -5.11 18.40
C THR A 203 -3.45 -6.60 18.72
N GLU A 204 -2.42 -7.31 18.25
CA GLU A 204 -2.27 -8.73 18.54
C GLU A 204 -1.98 -8.99 20.02
N ASP A 205 -1.07 -8.22 20.64
CA ASP A 205 -0.75 -8.34 22.07
C ASP A 205 -1.97 -8.11 22.97
N ASN A 206 -2.88 -7.23 22.55
CA ASN A 206 -4.09 -6.88 23.30
C ASN A 206 -5.33 -7.67 22.86
N ARG A 207 -5.16 -8.67 21.99
CA ARG A 207 -6.27 -9.50 21.53
C ARG A 207 -6.77 -10.35 22.72
N PRO A 208 -8.06 -10.28 23.07
CA PRO A 208 -8.60 -11.12 24.14
C PRO A 208 -8.44 -12.59 23.72
N ILE A 209 -7.73 -13.38 24.53
CA ILE A 209 -7.64 -14.83 24.37
C ILE A 209 -9.04 -15.39 24.64
N ILE A 210 -9.85 -15.54 23.60
CA ILE A 210 -11.12 -16.28 23.68
C ILE A 210 -10.75 -17.77 23.74
N GLY A 211 -10.49 -18.24 24.96
CA GLY A 211 -10.25 -19.65 25.26
C GLY A 211 -8.79 -19.96 25.61
N GLY A 212 -8.46 -19.89 26.90
CA GLY A 212 -7.20 -20.44 27.41
C GLY A 212 -6.64 -19.66 28.59
N SER A 213 -6.79 -20.24 29.78
CA SER A 213 -6.28 -19.82 31.09
C SER A 213 -5.03 -18.92 31.08
N SER A 214 -5.11 -17.75 31.72
CA SER A 214 -3.94 -16.96 32.11
C SER A 214 -3.40 -17.48 33.46
N PRO A 215 -2.15 -17.98 33.56
CA PRO A 215 -1.58 -18.43 34.83
C PRO A 215 -0.87 -17.29 35.58
N ALA A 216 -1.41 -16.07 35.54
CA ALA A 216 -0.81 -14.91 36.23
C ALA A 216 -1.68 -14.27 37.32
N ALA A 217 -2.85 -14.85 37.64
CA ALA A 217 -3.74 -14.32 38.67
C ALA A 217 -4.29 -15.39 39.62
N MET A 218 -3.42 -16.16 40.26
CA MET A 218 -3.75 -16.83 41.52
C MET A 218 -2.56 -16.74 42.48
N ARG A 219 -2.27 -15.53 42.95
CA ARG A 219 -1.63 -15.39 44.26
C ARG A 219 -2.71 -15.49 45.31
N VAL A 220 -2.86 -16.72 45.80
CA VAL A 220 -3.62 -17.07 47.00
C VAL A 220 -3.00 -16.32 48.18
N SER A 221 -3.71 -15.31 48.71
CA SER A 221 -3.49 -14.84 50.08
C SER A 221 -4.61 -15.40 50.95
N TYR A 222 -4.47 -16.67 51.33
CA TYR A 222 -5.16 -17.21 52.50
C TYR A 222 -4.41 -16.70 53.74
N THR A 223 -5.01 -15.75 54.46
CA THR A 223 -4.69 -15.56 55.88
C THR A 223 -5.66 -16.44 56.68
N PRO A 224 -5.19 -17.48 57.38
CA PRO A 224 -6.06 -18.27 58.25
C PRO A 224 -6.34 -17.48 59.53
N SER A 225 -7.58 -17.08 59.74
CA SER A 225 -8.04 -16.62 61.06
C SER A 225 -8.26 -17.86 61.93
N LEU A 226 -7.34 -18.09 62.88
CA LEU A 226 -7.44 -19.14 63.88
C LEU A 226 -8.68 -18.93 64.75
N ALA A 227 -9.60 -19.87 64.68
CA ALA A 227 -10.61 -20.05 65.72
C ALA A 227 -9.92 -20.45 67.04
N SER A 228 -10.38 -19.89 68.14
CA SER A 228 -10.23 -20.48 69.47
C SER A 228 -11.57 -20.39 70.22
N PRO A 229 -11.87 -21.34 71.12
CA PRO A 229 -13.25 -21.66 71.49
C PRO A 229 -13.66 -21.19 72.90
N SER A 230 -14.98 -21.17 73.07
CA SER A 230 -15.79 -21.41 74.27
C SER A 230 -15.67 -20.49 75.50
N SER A 231 -16.76 -19.81 75.82
CA SER A 231 -17.37 -19.92 77.16
C SER A 231 -18.84 -19.52 77.15
N SER A 232 -19.67 -20.44 77.65
CA SER A 232 -21.07 -20.29 78.02
C SER A 232 -21.32 -19.15 79.01
N SER A 233 -22.42 -18.41 78.85
CA SER A 233 -23.30 -18.06 79.98
C SER A 233 -24.67 -17.57 79.52
N SER A 234 -25.66 -18.21 80.13
CA SER A 234 -27.09 -17.93 80.12
C SER A 234 -27.42 -16.51 80.59
N ARG A 235 -28.45 -15.89 79.98
CA ARG A 235 -29.64 -15.43 80.72
C ARG A 235 -30.75 -14.91 79.81
N SER A 236 -31.88 -15.59 79.90
CA SER A 236 -33.22 -15.06 79.63
C SER A 236 -33.58 -13.98 80.64
N ALA A 237 -34.29 -12.94 80.18
CA ALA A 237 -35.24 -12.22 81.00
C ALA A 237 -36.35 -11.68 80.08
N GLN A 238 -37.47 -12.41 80.08
CA GLN A 238 -38.79 -11.84 79.79
C GLN A 238 -39.22 -10.99 80.98
N ALA A 239 -39.86 -9.86 80.70
CA ALA A 239 -40.70 -9.13 81.63
C ALA A 239 -42.11 -9.05 81.01
N VAL A 240 -43.06 -9.83 81.52
CA VAL A 240 -44.51 -9.54 81.48
C VAL A 240 -45.12 -10.11 82.76
N ILE A 241 -46.04 -9.30 83.29
CA ILE A 241 -46.87 -9.36 84.50
C ILE A 241 -47.54 -10.73 84.73
#